data_AF-H3DRE2-F1
#
_entry.id   AF-H3DRE2-F1
#
_cell.length_a   1.000
_cell.length_b   1.000
_cell.length_c   1.000
_cell.angle_alpha   90.00
_cell.angle_beta   90.00
_cell.angle_gamma   90.00
#
_symmetry.space_group_name_H-M   'P 1'
#
loop_
_entity.id
_entity.type
_entity.pdbx_description
1 polymer ?
#
loop_
_entity_poly.entity_id
_entity_poly.type
_entity_poly.pdbx_seq_one_letter_code
_entity_poly.pdbx_strand_id
1 'polypeptide(L)'
;IEEKILEVSRALNAICQKTVHVTSDPSGGELACLEEVHITSVKPGEGLGIYIQSTYDGLHVITGTTENSPAEKTQRIHAGDEVVQVNQQTVVGWQLKHLVEKLRAESGGVVMVLKKRPAGSLAPAPLKNLRWRPPRAQLQASDAVRSRKTSM
;
A
#
# COMPACT_ATOMS: atom_id res chain seq x y z
N ILE A 1 48.84 -21.03 3.01
CA ILE A 1 48.14 -19.79 3.45
C ILE A 1 46.72 -19.79 2.91
N GLU A 2 46.53 -19.98 1.61
CA GLU A 2 45.19 -20.07 0.97
C GLU A 2 44.30 -21.18 1.53
N GLU A 3 44.86 -22.34 1.86
CA GLU A 3 44.12 -23.46 2.44
C GLU A 3 43.47 -23.11 3.78
N LYS A 4 44.18 -22.35 4.64
CA LYS A 4 43.64 -21.86 5.92
C LYS A 4 42.52 -20.84 5.71
N ILE A 5 42.61 -20.03 4.65
CA ILE A 5 41.56 -19.05 4.30
C ILE A 5 40.30 -19.79 3.84
N LEU A 6 40.44 -20.84 3.02
CA LEU A 6 39.33 -21.69 2.58
C LEU A 6 38.69 -22.45 3.74
N GLU A 7 39.48 -22.91 4.70
CA GLU A 7 38.98 -23.60 5.89
C GLU A 7 38.13 -22.65 6.75
N VAL A 8 38.64 -21.44 7.01
CA VAL A 8 37.91 -20.41 7.75
C VAL A 8 36.66 -19.96 7.01
N SER A 9 36.71 -19.79 5.68
CA SER A 9 35.53 -19.38 4.90
C SER A 9 34.43 -20.42 4.93
N ARG A 10 34.76 -21.71 4.83
CA ARG A 10 33.79 -22.81 4.98
C ARG A 10 33.19 -22.85 6.37
N ALA A 11 34.01 -22.70 7.41
CA ALA A 11 33.54 -22.67 8.80
C ALA A 11 32.57 -21.51 9.05
N LEU A 12 32.91 -20.30 8.60
CA LEU A 12 32.03 -19.13 8.70
C LEU A 12 30.74 -19.33 7.92
N ASN A 13 30.81 -19.87 6.70
CA ASN A 13 29.62 -20.13 5.89
C ASN A 13 28.68 -21.15 6.55
N ALA A 14 29.25 -22.19 7.17
CA ALA A 14 28.49 -23.17 7.94
C ALA A 14 27.82 -22.55 9.19
N ILE A 15 28.51 -21.64 9.88
CA ILE A 15 27.94 -20.88 11.01
C ILE A 15 26.79 -20.01 10.52
N CYS A 16 26.97 -19.27 9.42
CA CYS A 16 25.91 -18.45 8.83
C CYS A 16 24.68 -19.28 8.46
N GLN A 17 24.85 -20.42 7.79
CA GLN A 17 23.75 -21.32 7.43
C GLN A 17 23.01 -21.86 8.66
N LYS A 18 23.75 -22.20 9.72
CA LYS A 18 23.19 -22.67 10.98
C LYS A 18 22.42 -21.57 11.70
N THR A 19 22.96 -20.36 11.76
CA THR A 19 22.26 -19.21 12.33
C THR A 19 20.97 -18.93 11.57
N VAL A 20 21.01 -18.87 10.24
CA VAL A 20 19.81 -18.69 9.42
C VAL A 20 18.76 -19.75 9.74
N HIS A 21 19.12 -21.04 9.81
CA HIS A 21 18.17 -22.09 10.17
C HIS A 21 17.58 -21.96 11.58
N VAL A 22 18.37 -21.52 12.56
CA VAL A 22 17.94 -21.39 13.96
C VAL A 22 17.12 -20.13 14.20
N THR A 23 17.42 -19.04 13.48
CA THR A 23 16.70 -17.77 13.59
C THR A 23 15.53 -17.65 12.61
N SER A 24 15.43 -18.56 11.64
CA SER A 24 14.23 -18.70 10.82
C SER A 24 13.11 -19.21 11.71
N ASP A 25 12.02 -18.45 11.83
CA ASP A 25 10.81 -18.97 12.44
C ASP A 25 10.40 -20.28 11.72
N PRO A 26 10.03 -21.35 12.45
CA PRO A 26 9.67 -22.65 11.87
C PRO A 26 8.44 -22.56 10.95
N SER A 27 7.66 -21.49 11.05
CA SER A 27 6.76 -21.02 10.00
C SER A 27 7.57 -20.29 8.93
N GLY A 28 8.13 -21.06 7.99
CA GLY A 28 8.93 -20.63 6.83
C GLY A 28 9.02 -19.10 6.68
N GLY A 29 10.06 -18.52 7.27
CA GLY A 29 10.25 -17.08 7.38
C GLY A 29 10.20 -16.38 6.03
N GLU A 30 9.00 -15.97 5.62
CA GLU A 30 8.81 -14.99 4.58
C GLU A 30 9.37 -13.69 5.12
N LEU A 31 10.60 -13.40 4.69
CA LEU A 31 11.22 -12.10 4.91
C LEU A 31 10.20 -11.04 4.52
N ALA A 32 9.84 -10.18 5.47
CA ALA A 32 9.01 -9.01 5.20
C ALA A 32 9.74 -8.16 4.15
N CYS A 33 9.30 -8.25 2.90
CA CYS A 33 9.91 -7.50 1.82
C CYS A 33 9.42 -6.05 1.93
N LEU A 34 10.30 -5.15 2.34
CA LEU A 34 10.02 -3.72 2.35
C LEU A 34 10.31 -3.16 0.96
N GLU A 35 9.37 -2.39 0.43
CA GLU A 35 9.50 -1.76 -0.88
C GLU A 35 9.15 -0.27 -0.79
N GLU A 36 10.06 0.57 -1.27
CA GLU A 36 9.84 2.01 -1.40
C GLU A 36 9.13 2.32 -2.72
N VAL A 37 7.96 2.95 -2.63
CA VAL A 37 7.11 3.32 -3.76
C VAL A 37 6.95 4.83 -3.80
N HIS A 38 7.13 5.38 -5.01
CA HIS A 38 6.95 6.80 -5.28
C HIS A 38 5.67 6.98 -6.08
N ILE A 39 4.75 7.79 -5.56
CA ILE A 39 3.58 8.26 -6.29
C ILE A 39 3.87 9.70 -6.67
N THR A 40 4.05 9.98 -7.95
CA THR A 40 4.43 11.32 -8.44
C THR A 40 3.35 11.90 -9.36
N SER A 41 3.48 13.18 -9.69
CA SER A 41 2.61 13.89 -10.65
C SER A 41 1.13 13.89 -10.26
N VAL A 42 0.85 13.97 -8.95
CA VAL A 42 -0.51 14.11 -8.43
C VAL A 42 -1.00 15.54 -8.65
N LYS A 43 -2.10 15.71 -9.37
CA LYS A 43 -2.65 17.05 -9.64
C LYS A 43 -3.21 17.68 -8.37
N PRO A 44 -3.23 19.01 -8.25
CA PRO A 44 -3.90 19.68 -7.14
C PRO A 44 -5.37 19.25 -7.04
N GLY A 45 -5.78 18.74 -5.87
CA GLY A 45 -7.14 18.24 -5.62
C GLY A 45 -7.39 16.80 -6.09
N GLU A 46 -6.45 16.16 -6.78
CA GLU A 46 -6.49 14.73 -7.10
C GLU A 46 -6.03 13.92 -5.87
N GLY A 47 -6.79 12.90 -5.49
CA GLY A 47 -6.36 11.97 -4.44
C GLY A 47 -5.35 10.95 -4.98
N LEU A 48 -4.52 10.39 -4.11
CA LEU A 48 -3.56 9.33 -4.46
C LEU A 48 -4.25 8.09 -5.06
N GLY A 49 -5.52 7.85 -4.71
CA GLY A 49 -6.29 6.70 -5.16
C GLY A 49 -5.98 5.40 -4.44
N ILE A 50 -5.63 5.48 -3.15
CA ILE A 50 -5.38 4.33 -2.27
C ILE A 50 -6.49 4.22 -1.24
N TYR A 51 -6.97 3.01 -0.99
CA TYR A 51 -7.86 2.69 0.12
C TYR A 51 -7.03 2.05 1.23
N ILE A 52 -7.13 2.59 2.45
CA ILE A 52 -6.37 2.14 3.62
C ILE A 52 -7.34 1.85 4.76
N GLN A 53 -7.16 0.70 5.40
CA GLN A 53 -7.85 0.34 6.64
C GLN A 53 -6.81 0.16 7.75
N SER A 54 -7.09 0.73 8.92
CA SER A 54 -6.30 0.48 10.11
C SER A 54 -6.84 -0.71 10.89
N THR A 55 -5.92 -1.49 11.45
CA THR A 55 -6.21 -2.52 12.43
C THR A 55 -6.06 -1.95 13.85
N TYR A 56 -6.55 -2.67 14.86
CA TYR A 56 -6.51 -2.22 16.25
C TYR A 56 -5.08 -2.26 16.85
N ASP A 57 -4.23 -3.13 16.33
CA ASP A 57 -2.80 -3.22 16.63
C ASP A 57 -1.95 -2.15 15.91
N GLY A 58 -2.59 -1.21 15.20
CA GLY A 58 -1.91 -0.05 14.64
C GLY A 58 -1.22 -0.29 13.30
N LEU A 59 -1.61 -1.35 12.57
CA LEU A 59 -1.16 -1.57 11.20
C LEU A 59 -2.08 -0.84 10.22
N HIS A 60 -1.51 -0.38 9.11
CA HIS A 60 -2.23 0.34 8.06
C HIS A 60 -2.19 -0.48 6.78
N VAL A 61 -3.27 -1.21 6.50
CA VAL A 61 -3.34 -2.15 5.38
C VAL A 61 -4.01 -1.49 4.19
N ILE A 62 -3.36 -1.53 3.03
CA ILE A 62 -3.94 -1.08 1.77
C ILE A 62 -4.99 -2.10 1.34
N THR A 63 -6.23 -1.70 1.10
CA THR A 63 -7.31 -2.62 0.67
C THR A 63 -7.58 -2.59 -0.83
N GLY A 64 -7.03 -1.59 -1.52
CA GLY A 64 -7.09 -1.49 -2.97
C GLY A 64 -6.63 -0.13 -3.49
N THR A 65 -6.75 0.02 -4.81
CA THR A 65 -6.43 1.23 -5.58
C THR A 65 -7.59 1.59 -6.50
N THR A 66 -7.72 2.87 -6.84
CA THR A 66 -8.70 3.35 -7.83
C THR A 66 -8.16 3.17 -9.24
N GLU A 67 -9.00 2.72 -10.17
CA GLU A 67 -8.63 2.57 -11.58
C GLU A 67 -8.10 3.89 -12.17
N ASN A 68 -6.99 3.82 -12.91
CA ASN A 68 -6.28 4.97 -13.51
C ASN A 68 -5.77 6.04 -12.52
N SER A 69 -5.77 5.75 -11.21
CA SER A 69 -5.22 6.67 -10.20
C SER A 69 -3.69 6.77 -10.24
N PRO A 70 -3.09 7.80 -9.63
CA PRO A 70 -1.65 7.89 -9.45
C PRO A 70 -1.06 6.64 -8.78
N ALA A 71 -1.73 6.09 -7.75
CA ALA A 71 -1.30 4.87 -7.08
C ALA A 71 -1.33 3.64 -8.01
N GLU A 72 -2.42 3.43 -8.75
CA GLU A 72 -2.53 2.31 -9.70
C GLU A 72 -1.44 2.37 -10.77
N LYS A 73 -1.14 3.56 -11.30
CA LYS A 73 -0.10 3.74 -12.33
C LYS A 73 1.29 3.30 -11.89
N THR A 74 1.56 3.27 -10.58
CA THR A 74 2.84 2.75 -10.08
C THR A 74 2.99 1.25 -10.34
N GLN A 75 1.88 0.50 -10.43
CA GLN A 75 1.84 -0.98 -10.51
C GLN A 75 2.61 -1.70 -9.40
N ARG A 76 2.93 -0.98 -8.31
CA ARG A 76 3.74 -1.45 -7.19
C ARG A 76 2.97 -1.49 -5.88
N ILE A 77 1.70 -1.08 -5.88
CA ILE A 77 0.85 -1.01 -4.68
C ILE A 77 -0.25 -2.05 -4.83
N HIS A 78 -0.34 -2.98 -3.87
CA HIS A 78 -1.30 -4.07 -3.92
C HIS A 78 -2.12 -4.16 -2.63
N ALA A 79 -3.31 -4.74 -2.76
CA ALA A 79 -4.14 -5.02 -1.59
C ALA A 79 -3.41 -5.97 -0.63
N GLY A 80 -3.45 -5.60 0.65
CA GLY A 80 -2.80 -6.20 1.79
C GLY A 80 -1.33 -5.81 2.00
N ASP A 81 -0.78 -4.90 1.19
CA ASP A 81 0.46 -4.21 1.54
C ASP A 81 0.24 -3.35 2.80
N GLU A 82 1.20 -3.35 3.73
CA GLU A 82 1.13 -2.53 4.94
C GLU A 82 1.96 -1.26 4.78
N VAL A 83 1.40 -0.10 5.12
CA VAL A 83 2.12 1.18 5.12
C VAL A 83 2.98 1.28 6.37
N VAL A 84 4.30 1.27 6.19
CA VAL A 84 5.27 1.38 7.28
C VAL A 84 5.76 2.81 7.44
N GLN A 85 6.05 3.49 6.32
CA GLN A 85 6.54 4.86 6.33
C GLN A 85 5.89 5.73 5.25
N VAL A 86 5.79 7.03 5.53
CA VAL A 86 5.37 8.08 4.59
C VAL A 86 6.36 9.24 4.69
N ASN A 87 7.01 9.60 3.58
CA ASN A 87 8.04 10.63 3.50
C ASN A 87 9.07 10.52 4.64
N GLN A 88 9.68 9.33 4.77
CA GLN A 88 10.70 8.99 5.79
C GLN A 88 10.20 8.99 7.24
N GLN A 89 8.90 9.19 7.48
CA GLN A 89 8.30 9.11 8.81
C GLN A 89 7.61 7.77 9.00
N THR A 90 7.99 7.02 10.04
CA THR A 90 7.31 5.79 10.43
C THR A 90 5.91 6.10 10.98
N VAL A 91 4.90 5.43 10.41
CA VAL A 91 3.49 5.65 10.73
C VAL A 91 2.83 4.45 11.42
N VAL A 92 3.61 3.41 11.76
CA VAL A 92 3.11 2.25 12.51
C VAL A 92 2.61 2.72 13.88
N GLY A 93 1.41 2.28 14.28
CA GLY A 93 0.77 2.67 15.53
C GLY A 93 0.01 4.00 15.46
N TRP A 94 -0.01 4.69 14.31
CA TRP A 94 -0.72 5.95 14.19
C TRP A 94 -2.23 5.75 14.08
N GLN A 95 -2.98 6.77 14.48
CA GLN A 95 -4.40 6.83 14.13
C GLN A 95 -4.54 7.07 12.63
N LEU A 96 -5.52 6.41 11.99
CA LEU A 96 -5.78 6.56 10.55
C LEU A 96 -5.93 8.03 10.12
N LYS A 97 -6.56 8.86 10.96
CA LYS A 97 -6.73 10.30 10.66
C LYS A 97 -5.39 11.01 10.43
N HIS A 98 -4.38 10.71 11.25
CA HIS A 98 -3.07 11.36 11.19
C HIS A 98 -2.25 10.85 10.01
N LEU A 99 -2.37 9.57 9.68
CA LEU A 99 -1.81 9.02 8.44
C LEU A 99 -2.41 9.72 7.21
N VAL A 100 -3.74 9.87 7.17
CA VAL A 100 -4.44 10.51 6.05
C VAL A 100 -4.07 11.99 5.95
N GLU A 101 -3.98 12.70 7.07
CA GLU A 101 -3.48 14.09 7.11
C GLU A 101 -2.06 14.18 6.53
N LYS A 102 -1.15 13.31 6.96
CA LYS A 102 0.23 13.26 6.46
C LYS A 102 0.31 12.99 4.96
N LEU A 103 -0.49 12.05 4.44
CA LEU A 103 -0.55 11.74 3.01
C LEU A 103 -1.12 12.89 2.17
N ARG A 104 -2.03 13.70 2.73
CA ARG A 104 -2.67 14.83 2.05
C ARG A 104 -1.90 16.14 2.14
N ALA A 105 -1.04 16.28 3.14
CA ALA A 105 -0.23 17.48 3.33
C ALA A 105 0.82 17.66 2.22
N GLU A 106 1.20 16.58 1.54
CA GLU A 106 2.23 16.63 0.51
C GLU A 106 1.67 17.05 -0.85
N SER A 107 2.37 17.96 -1.52
CA SER A 107 1.98 18.49 -2.82
C SER A 107 2.84 17.90 -3.93
N GLY A 108 2.21 17.33 -4.96
CA GLY A 108 2.90 16.81 -6.15
C GLY A 108 3.33 15.34 -6.11
N GLY A 109 3.28 14.68 -4.95
CA GLY A 109 3.55 13.24 -4.84
C GLY A 109 3.77 12.77 -3.40
N VAL A 110 3.96 11.48 -3.18
CA VAL A 110 4.34 10.95 -1.86
C VAL A 110 5.29 9.76 -2.02
N VAL A 111 6.22 9.60 -1.08
CA VAL A 111 7.10 8.43 -0.99
C VAL A 111 6.65 7.58 0.18
N MET A 112 6.42 6.29 -0.05
CA MET A 112 5.93 5.36 0.95
C MET A 112 6.81 4.12 1.00
N VAL A 113 7.10 3.62 2.21
CA VAL A 113 7.68 2.29 2.40
C VAL A 113 6.56 1.34 2.76
N LEU A 114 6.38 0.32 1.92
CA LEU A 114 5.35 -0.69 2.07
C LEU A 114 5.98 -2.02 2.47
N LYS A 115 5.45 -2.66 3.50
CA LYS A 115 5.72 -4.07 3.76
C LYS A 115 4.84 -4.90 2.85
N LYS A 116 5.47 -5.68 1.98
CA LYS A 116 4.80 -6.54 1.03
C LYS A 116 4.22 -7.74 1.69
N ARG A 117 3.10 -8.18 1.11
CA ARG A 117 2.53 -9.46 1.47
C ARG A 117 3.53 -10.57 1.19
N PRO A 118 3.56 -11.57 2.06
CA PRO A 118 4.36 -12.76 1.84
C PRO A 118 3.99 -13.47 0.51
N ALA A 119 5.00 -13.82 -0.31
CA ALA A 119 4.88 -14.56 -1.56
C ALA A 119 4.61 -16.07 -1.35
N GLY A 120 3.39 -16.37 -0.89
CA GLY A 120 2.93 -17.74 -0.61
C GLY A 120 1.44 -17.80 -0.29
N SER A 121 0.85 -16.66 0.09
CA SER A 121 -0.60 -16.48 0.13
C SER A 121 -1.16 -16.36 -1.29
N LEU A 122 -1.25 -17.51 -1.99
CA LEU A 122 -1.92 -17.66 -3.30
C LEU A 122 -3.43 -17.49 -3.22
N ALA A 123 -3.99 -17.09 -2.08
CA ALA A 123 -5.28 -16.46 -2.07
C ALA A 123 -5.07 -15.03 -2.60
N PRO A 124 -5.44 -14.70 -3.86
CA PRO A 124 -5.80 -13.32 -4.11
C PRO A 124 -6.79 -12.99 -3.00
N ALA A 125 -6.50 -11.97 -2.19
CA ALA A 125 -7.49 -11.45 -1.26
C ALA A 125 -8.82 -11.45 -2.01
N PRO A 126 -9.91 -12.05 -1.49
CA PRO A 126 -11.13 -12.30 -2.23
C PRO A 126 -11.85 -10.97 -2.51
N LEU A 127 -11.22 -10.14 -3.33
CA LEU A 127 -11.42 -8.71 -3.46
C LEU A 127 -11.40 -8.32 -4.94
N LYS A 128 -11.56 -9.29 -5.85
CA LYS A 128 -11.97 -9.05 -7.26
C LYS A 128 -13.22 -8.16 -7.32
N ASN A 129 -13.97 -8.10 -6.21
CA ASN A 129 -15.18 -7.34 -5.98
C ASN A 129 -14.98 -6.00 -5.21
N LEU A 130 -13.75 -5.63 -4.81
CA LEU A 130 -13.43 -4.33 -4.20
C LEU A 130 -12.68 -3.41 -5.18
N ARG A 131 -12.94 -3.53 -6.49
CA ARG A 131 -12.80 -2.38 -7.39
C ARG A 131 -13.86 -1.38 -6.98
N TRP A 132 -13.53 -0.54 -6.00
CA TRP A 132 -14.44 0.45 -5.44
C TRP A 132 -14.95 1.34 -6.58
N ARG A 133 -16.24 1.22 -6.90
CA ARG A 133 -16.92 2.17 -7.76
C ARG A 133 -17.59 3.18 -6.83
N PRO A 134 -17.35 4.50 -6.98
CA PRO A 134 -18.10 5.48 -6.20
C PRO A 134 -19.59 5.26 -6.42
N PRO A 135 -20.43 5.36 -5.38
CA PRO A 135 -21.85 5.54 -5.57
C PRO A 135 -22.02 6.73 -6.52
N ARG A 136 -22.60 6.49 -7.71
CA ARG A 136 -22.97 7.55 -8.64
C ARG A 136 -23.81 8.53 -7.84
N ALA A 137 -23.27 9.71 -7.54
CA ALA A 137 -24.08 10.80 -7.03
C ALA A 137 -25.17 11.01 -8.09
N GLN A 138 -26.42 10.65 -7.76
CA GLN A 138 -27.55 10.96 -8.61
C GLN A 138 -27.61 12.48 -8.68
N LEU A 139 -27.12 13.05 -9.78
CA LEU A 139 -27.53 14.36 -10.23
C LEU A 139 -29.05 14.29 -10.33
N GLN A 140 -29.74 14.79 -9.30
CA GLN A 140 -31.16 15.05 -9.38
C GLN A 140 -31.31 16.14 -10.45
N ALA A 141 -31.64 15.71 -11.67
CA ALA A 141 -32.26 16.58 -12.64
C ALA A 141 -33.56 17.06 -11.99
N SER A 142 -33.56 18.31 -11.53
CA SER A 142 -34.80 18.97 -11.13
C SER A 142 -35.60 19.20 -12.40
N ASP A 143 -36.69 18.45 -12.55
CA ASP A 143 -37.70 18.70 -13.57
C ASP A 143 -38.26 20.11 -13.36
N ALA A 144 -37.77 21.06 -14.15
CA ALA A 144 -38.37 22.37 -14.27
C ALA A 144 -39.69 22.23 -15.04
N VAL A 145 -40.78 22.30 -14.28
CA VAL A 145 -42.17 22.38 -14.74
C VAL A 145 -42.30 23.35 -15.91
N ARG A 146 -42.64 22.78 -17.07
CA ARG A 146 -43.04 23.49 -18.29
C ARG A 146 -44.36 24.22 -18.05
N SER A 147 -44.30 25.45 -17.55
CA SER A 147 -45.45 26.36 -17.55
C SER A 147 -45.63 26.94 -18.95
N ARG A 148 -46.66 26.47 -19.66
CA ARG A 148 -47.14 27.10 -20.89
C ARG A 148 -47.82 28.41 -20.49
N LYS A 149 -47.27 29.56 -20.89
CA LYS A 149 -48.04 30.79 -20.99
C LYS A 149 -48.37 31.03 -22.45
N THR A 150 -49.68 31.02 -22.71
CA THR A 150 -50.34 31.39 -23.96
C THR A 150 -50.24 32.90 -24.21
N SER A 151 -50.14 33.24 -25.49
CA SER A 151 -50.22 34.57 -26.06
C SER A 151 -51.56 35.26 -25.76
N MET A 152 -51.50 36.55 -25.41
CA MET A 152 -52.31 37.65 -25.95
C MET A 152 -51.54 38.95 -25.76
#